data_AF-A0A1G1R3Q0-F1
#
_entry.id   AF-A0A1G1R3Q0-F1
#
_cell.length_a   1.000
_cell.length_b   1.000
_cell.length_c   1.000
_cell.angle_alpha   90.00
_cell.angle_beta   90.00
_cell.angle_gamma   90.00
#
_symmetry.space_group_name_H-M   'P 1'
#
loop_
_entity.id
_entity.type
_entity.pdbx_description
1 polymer ?
#
loop_
_entity_poly.entity_id
_entity_poly.type
_entity_poly.pdbx_seq_one_letter_code
_entity_poly.pdbx_strand_id
1 'polypeptide(L)'
;MQKQPIFETDQDRLRFLFLLLTFQGEAVIKNISREIRQNVQSSTLHIKDELKSEILEKRMVELVVFCLAPNHFHTIIRELVDNGISKYMQRVLTAYTKYFNTRHEKSGHLFQGPYKSVHISEDRQLMHTSAYIHKHPCEISGWRGKEHLYPWSSY
;
A
#
# COMPACT_ATOMS: atom_id res chain seq x y z
N MET A 1 -3.08 6.13 24.02
CA MET A 1 -3.09 4.71 23.59
C MET A 1 -2.18 4.58 22.38
N GLN A 2 -1.07 3.85 22.49
CA GLN A 2 -0.12 3.71 21.38
C GLN A 2 -0.74 2.75 20.36
N LYS A 3 -0.91 3.20 19.11
CA LYS A 3 -1.47 2.35 18.05
C LYS A 3 -0.46 1.25 17.72
N GLN A 4 -0.92 -0.01 17.74
CA GLN A 4 -0.12 -1.17 17.35
C GLN A 4 0.49 -0.96 15.95
N PRO A 5 1.78 -1.27 15.74
CA PRO A 5 2.38 -1.28 14.41
C PRO A 5 1.66 -2.28 13.49
N ILE A 6 1.40 -1.85 12.26
CA ILE A 6 0.91 -2.73 11.19
C ILE A 6 2.07 -3.17 10.28
N PHE A 7 3.25 -2.56 10.40
CA PHE A 7 4.51 -3.00 9.79
C PHE A 7 5.58 -3.11 10.88
N GLU A 8 6.07 -4.31 11.15
CA GLU A 8 7.14 -4.54 12.14
C GLU A 8 8.52 -4.55 11.48
N THR A 9 8.57 -4.85 10.19
CA THR A 9 9.80 -4.98 9.39
C THR A 9 9.66 -4.30 8.03
N ASP A 10 10.77 -4.06 7.35
CA ASP A 10 10.75 -3.59 5.95
C ASP A 10 10.22 -4.66 4.98
N GLN A 11 10.35 -5.94 5.34
CA GLN A 11 9.70 -7.03 4.64
C GLN A 11 8.16 -6.87 4.64
N ASP A 12 7.58 -6.42 5.75
CA ASP A 12 6.15 -6.16 5.87
C ASP A 12 5.71 -5.02 4.94
N ARG A 13 6.49 -3.94 4.89
CA ARG A 13 6.21 -2.77 4.03
C ARG A 13 6.33 -3.14 2.55
N LEU A 14 7.37 -3.89 2.19
CA LEU A 14 7.59 -4.35 0.82
C LEU A 14 6.49 -5.33 0.38
N ARG A 15 6.04 -6.22 1.27
CA ARG A 15 4.86 -7.08 1.03
C ARG A 15 3.62 -6.23 0.76
N PHE A 16 3.37 -5.21 1.58
CA PHE A 16 2.20 -4.35 1.42
C PHE A 16 2.25 -3.53 0.14
N LEU A 17 3.40 -2.93 -0.18
CA LEU A 17 3.62 -2.18 -1.41
C LEU A 17 3.43 -3.05 -2.66
N PHE A 18 3.92 -4.29 -2.64
CA PHE A 18 3.66 -5.25 -3.71
C PHE A 18 2.16 -5.47 -3.91
N LEU A 19 1.40 -5.66 -2.84
CA LEU A 19 -0.06 -5.83 -2.92
C LEU A 19 -0.75 -4.57 -3.45
N LEU A 20 -0.33 -3.39 -2.99
CA LEU A 20 -0.86 -2.11 -3.48
C LEU A 20 -0.69 -1.99 -4.99
N LEU A 21 0.47 -2.36 -5.52
CA LEU A 21 0.76 -2.22 -6.95
C LEU A 21 0.11 -3.30 -7.79
N THR A 22 0.08 -4.55 -7.31
CA THR A 22 -0.39 -5.69 -8.10
C THR A 22 -1.89 -5.88 -8.08
N PHE A 23 -2.59 -5.38 -7.06
CA PHE A 23 -4.06 -5.54 -6.98
C PHE A 23 -4.84 -4.43 -7.68
N GLN A 24 -4.16 -3.46 -8.30
CA GLN A 24 -4.80 -2.38 -9.07
C GLN A 24 -5.72 -2.88 -10.18
N GLY A 25 -5.49 -4.09 -10.69
CA GLY A 25 -6.38 -4.82 -11.58
C GLY A 25 -6.77 -6.19 -11.06
N GLU A 26 -7.64 -6.90 -11.77
CA GLU A 26 -8.10 -8.25 -11.40
C GLU A 26 -7.16 -9.38 -11.85
N ALA A 27 -5.93 -9.04 -12.26
CA ALA A 27 -4.91 -10.01 -12.67
C ALA A 27 -4.72 -11.12 -11.62
N VAL A 28 -4.66 -12.36 -12.08
CA VAL A 28 -4.48 -13.52 -11.21
C VAL A 28 -2.99 -13.80 -11.04
N ILE A 29 -2.45 -13.42 -9.88
CA ILE A 29 -1.04 -13.65 -9.57
C ILE A 29 -0.83 -15.13 -9.23
N LYS A 30 -0.45 -15.92 -10.24
CA LYS A 30 -0.02 -17.31 -10.04
C LYS A 30 1.19 -17.33 -9.11
N ASN A 31 1.11 -18.13 -8.04
CA ASN A 31 2.19 -18.26 -7.05
C ASN A 31 2.60 -16.94 -6.37
N ILE A 32 1.63 -16.11 -5.95
CA ILE A 32 1.85 -14.84 -5.23
C ILE A 32 2.90 -14.94 -4.10
N SER A 33 2.94 -16.05 -3.38
CA SER A 33 3.91 -16.28 -2.31
C SER A 33 5.34 -16.40 -2.83
N ARG A 34 5.57 -16.95 -4.03
CA ARG A 34 6.89 -17.08 -4.64
C ARG A 34 7.40 -15.74 -5.16
N GLU A 35 6.57 -15.02 -5.93
CA GLU A 35 6.93 -13.71 -6.48
C GLU A 35 7.30 -12.75 -5.35
N ILE A 36 6.54 -12.75 -4.26
CA ILE A 36 6.83 -11.86 -3.14
C ILE A 36 8.04 -12.32 -2.35
N ARG A 37 8.26 -13.64 -2.19
CA ARG A 37 9.46 -14.15 -1.52
C ARG A 37 10.74 -13.69 -2.23
N GLN A 38 10.75 -13.68 -3.56
CA GLN A 38 11.89 -13.19 -4.34
C GLN A 38 12.14 -11.70 -4.07
N ASN A 39 11.07 -10.88 -4.09
CA ASN A 39 11.16 -9.45 -3.80
C ASN A 39 11.65 -9.14 -2.38
N VAL A 40 11.20 -9.93 -1.41
CA VAL A 40 11.67 -9.83 -0.02
C VAL A 40 13.14 -10.20 0.09
N GLN A 41 13.57 -11.30 -0.54
CA GLN A 41 14.96 -11.76 -0.47
C GLN A 41 15.93 -10.77 -1.13
N SER A 42 15.53 -10.14 -2.23
CA SER A 42 16.33 -9.12 -2.91
C SER A 42 16.22 -7.72 -2.29
N SER A 43 15.34 -7.53 -1.30
CA SER A 43 14.95 -6.21 -0.77
C SER A 43 14.59 -5.19 -1.86
N THR A 44 14.17 -5.67 -3.02
CA THR A 44 13.90 -4.87 -4.21
C THR A 44 12.53 -5.25 -4.72
N LEU A 45 11.71 -4.24 -5.03
CA LEU A 45 10.43 -4.46 -5.66
C LEU A 45 10.60 -4.65 -7.18
N HIS A 46 10.41 -5.89 -7.61
CA HIS A 46 10.37 -6.34 -8.98
C HIS A 46 9.01 -6.98 -9.27
N ILE A 47 8.31 -6.41 -10.25
CA ILE A 47 7.09 -6.95 -10.83
C ILE A 47 7.43 -7.28 -12.28
N LYS A 48 7.17 -8.52 -12.71
CA LYS A 48 7.43 -8.96 -14.08
C LYS A 48 6.63 -8.15 -15.08
N ASP A 49 7.19 -7.89 -16.25
CA ASP A 49 6.58 -7.01 -17.23
C ASP A 49 5.28 -7.59 -17.79
N GLU A 50 5.17 -8.91 -17.94
CA GLU A 50 3.92 -9.56 -18.34
C GLU A 50 2.81 -9.34 -17.31
N LEU A 51 3.15 -9.41 -16.01
CA LEU A 51 2.22 -9.16 -14.94
C LEU A 51 1.83 -7.68 -14.88
N LYS A 52 2.80 -6.76 -15.07
CA LYS A 52 2.50 -5.31 -15.16
C LYS A 52 1.49 -5.03 -16.28
N SER A 53 1.73 -5.56 -17.48
CA SER A 53 0.83 -5.39 -18.62
C SER A 53 -0.56 -5.93 -18.31
N GLU A 54 -0.68 -7.13 -17.76
CA GLU A 54 -1.98 -7.71 -17.36
C GLU A 54 -2.72 -6.85 -16.33
N ILE A 55 -2.00 -6.30 -15.33
CA ILE A 55 -2.57 -5.41 -14.32
C ILE A 55 -3.09 -4.12 -14.97
N LEU A 56 -2.31 -3.52 -15.88
CA LEU A 56 -2.64 -2.27 -16.54
C LEU A 56 -3.82 -2.42 -17.52
N GLU A 57 -3.89 -3.52 -18.25
CA GLU A 57 -5.00 -3.82 -19.17
C GLU A 57 -6.34 -3.99 -18.45
N LYS A 58 -6.33 -4.55 -17.24
CA LYS A 58 -7.53 -4.85 -16.43
C LYS A 58 -7.62 -4.00 -15.17
N ARG A 59 -7.10 -2.77 -15.24
CA ARG A 59 -6.96 -1.88 -14.08
C ARG A 59 -8.32 -1.34 -13.64
N MET A 60 -8.69 -1.58 -12.38
CA MET A 60 -9.88 -1.03 -11.74
C MET A 60 -9.62 0.28 -11.02
N VAL A 61 -8.38 0.47 -10.55
CA VAL A 61 -7.95 1.66 -9.82
C VAL A 61 -6.53 2.06 -10.17
N GLU A 62 -6.24 3.34 -10.02
CA GLU A 62 -4.91 3.88 -10.15
C GLU A 62 -4.40 4.40 -8.81
N LEU A 63 -3.30 3.84 -8.31
CA LEU A 63 -2.56 4.36 -7.17
C LEU A 63 -1.76 5.59 -7.63
N VAL A 64 -2.11 6.75 -7.10
CA VAL A 64 -1.50 8.05 -7.45
C VAL A 64 -0.39 8.41 -6.45
N VAL A 65 -0.66 8.24 -5.15
CA VAL A 65 0.27 8.57 -4.06
C VAL A 65 0.20 7.49 -2.99
N PHE A 66 1.33 7.19 -2.34
CA PHE A 66 1.36 6.42 -1.10
C PHE A 66 2.39 6.92 -0.08
N CYS A 67 2.12 6.66 1.19
CA CYS A 67 3.09 6.73 2.29
C CYS A 67 2.74 5.67 3.36
N LEU A 68 3.71 4.84 3.75
CA LEU A 68 3.53 3.77 4.72
C LEU A 68 4.23 4.13 6.04
N ALA A 69 3.47 4.55 7.05
CA ALA A 69 3.96 4.78 8.41
C ALA A 69 3.91 3.46 9.23
N PRO A 70 4.65 3.31 10.33
CA PRO A 70 4.70 2.04 11.08
C PRO A 70 3.34 1.48 11.51
N ASN A 71 2.35 2.33 11.80
CA ASN A 71 1.05 1.95 12.35
C ASN A 71 -0.16 2.35 11.47
N HIS A 72 0.07 2.94 10.29
CA HIS A 72 -0.98 3.28 9.32
C HIS A 72 -0.37 3.59 7.95
N PHE A 73 -1.21 3.78 6.95
CA PHE A 73 -0.79 4.20 5.61
C PHE A 73 -1.74 5.26 5.06
N HIS A 74 -1.25 6.04 4.10
CA HIS A 74 -2.03 7.01 3.34
C HIS A 74 -1.87 6.72 1.86
N THR A 75 -2.95 6.82 1.10
CA THR A 75 -2.95 6.68 -0.36
C THR A 75 -3.88 7.69 -1.01
N ILE A 76 -3.56 8.08 -2.25
CA ILE A 76 -4.51 8.69 -3.17
C ILE A 76 -4.76 7.67 -4.27
N ILE A 77 -6.02 7.35 -4.50
CA ILE A 77 -6.44 6.34 -5.46
C ILE A 77 -7.51 6.96 -6.36
N ARG A 78 -7.32 6.83 -7.67
CA ARG A 78 -8.33 7.16 -8.67
C ARG A 78 -9.12 5.91 -9.01
N GLU A 79 -10.44 6.00 -8.92
CA GLU A 79 -11.34 4.95 -9.38
C GLU A 79 -11.47 4.98 -10.90
N LEU A 80 -11.34 3.82 -11.55
CA LEU A 80 -11.50 3.68 -13.01
C LEU A 80 -12.75 2.86 -13.39
N VAL A 81 -13.26 2.07 -12.44
CA VAL A 81 -14.45 1.23 -12.57
C VAL A 81 -15.28 1.39 -11.30
N ASP A 82 -16.61 1.47 -11.42
CA ASP A 82 -17.52 1.58 -10.29
C ASP A 82 -17.23 0.54 -9.19
N ASN A 83 -17.12 1.02 -7.95
CA ASN A 83 -16.75 0.22 -6.77
C ASN A 83 -15.35 -0.42 -6.83
N GLY A 84 -14.50 0.02 -7.76
CA GLY A 84 -13.13 -0.43 -7.92
C GLY A 84 -12.29 -0.22 -6.67
N ILE A 85 -12.45 0.94 -5.99
CA ILE A 85 -11.70 1.22 -4.75
C ILE A 85 -12.08 0.24 -3.64
N SER A 86 -13.37 -0.01 -3.45
CA SER A 86 -13.86 -0.94 -2.43
C SER A 86 -13.35 -2.36 -2.65
N LYS A 87 -13.43 -2.87 -3.89
CA LYS A 87 -12.88 -4.19 -4.26
C LYS A 87 -11.38 -4.26 -4.07
N TYR A 88 -10.66 -3.22 -4.51
CA TYR A 88 -9.21 -3.10 -4.39
C TYR A 88 -8.77 -3.14 -2.92
N MET A 89 -9.33 -2.28 -2.08
CA MET A 89 -8.98 -2.19 -0.66
C MET A 89 -9.32 -3.48 0.09
N GLN A 90 -10.46 -4.11 -0.20
CA GLN A 90 -10.81 -5.40 0.39
C GLN A 90 -9.74 -6.47 0.08
N ARG A 91 -9.30 -6.57 -1.19
CA ARG A 91 -8.26 -7.52 -1.61
C ARG A 91 -6.94 -7.25 -0.90
N VAL A 92 -6.47 -5.99 -0.91
CA VAL A 92 -5.18 -5.60 -0.31
C VAL A 92 -5.17 -5.89 1.19
N LEU A 93 -6.16 -5.38 1.93
CA LEU A 93 -6.19 -5.48 3.40
C LEU A 93 -6.38 -6.93 3.86
N THR A 94 -7.19 -7.71 3.14
CA THR A 94 -7.40 -9.13 3.47
C THR A 94 -6.14 -9.94 3.23
N ALA A 95 -5.51 -9.80 2.07
CA ALA A 95 -4.29 -10.53 1.74
C ALA A 95 -3.14 -10.18 2.68
N TYR A 96 -3.04 -8.90 3.06
CA TYR A 96 -2.01 -8.44 3.98
C TYR A 96 -2.24 -8.93 5.41
N THR A 97 -3.46 -8.84 5.93
CA THR A 97 -3.79 -9.33 7.29
C THR A 97 -3.47 -10.82 7.43
N LYS A 98 -3.84 -11.64 6.43
CA LYS A 98 -3.49 -13.07 6.41
C LYS A 98 -1.98 -13.29 6.46
N TYR A 99 -1.24 -12.58 5.62
CA TYR A 99 0.23 -12.65 5.60
C TYR A 99 0.82 -12.26 6.97
N PHE A 100 0.43 -11.11 7.51
CA PHE A 100 1.00 -10.56 8.74
C PHE A 100 0.76 -11.50 9.93
N ASN A 101 -0.48 -11.98 10.07
CA ASN A 101 -0.85 -12.91 11.13
C ASN A 101 -0.05 -14.22 11.02
N THR A 102 0.10 -14.79 9.82
CA THR A 102 0.93 -15.99 9.64
C THR A 102 2.41 -15.73 9.90
N ARG A 103 2.96 -14.58 9.48
CA ARG A 103 4.38 -14.24 9.59
C ARG A 103 4.84 -14.00 11.03
N HIS A 104 3.95 -13.41 11.83
CA HIS A 104 4.22 -12.94 13.20
C HIS A 104 3.49 -13.78 14.25
N GLU A 105 2.95 -14.94 13.86
CA GLU A 105 2.22 -15.87 14.75
C GLU A 105 1.06 -15.21 15.53
N LYS A 106 0.40 -14.24 14.89
CA LYS A 106 -0.75 -13.51 15.44
C LYS A 106 -2.07 -14.06 14.91
N SER A 107 -3.16 -13.69 15.56
CA SER A 107 -4.52 -14.00 15.13
C SER A 107 -5.43 -12.78 15.31
N GLY A 108 -6.58 -12.80 14.63
CA GLY A 108 -7.57 -11.71 14.72
C GLY A 108 -7.31 -10.53 13.77
N HIS A 109 -7.87 -9.38 14.14
CA HIS A 109 -7.86 -8.17 13.31
C HIS A 109 -6.51 -7.45 13.40
N LEU A 110 -5.92 -7.11 12.25
CA LEU A 110 -4.73 -6.28 12.18
C LEU A 110 -5.07 -4.78 12.18
N PHE A 111 -6.07 -4.39 11.38
CA PHE A 111 -6.50 -3.00 11.24
C PHE A 111 -7.58 -2.66 12.27
N GLN A 112 -7.56 -1.43 12.78
CA GLN A 112 -8.46 -0.93 13.83
C GLN A 112 -9.86 -0.53 13.31
N GLY A 113 -10.31 -1.12 12.20
CA GLY A 113 -11.58 -0.80 11.56
C GLY A 113 -11.48 -0.72 10.04
N PRO A 114 -12.58 -0.33 9.36
CA PRO A 114 -12.58 -0.11 7.92
C PRO A 114 -11.64 1.04 7.54
N TYR A 115 -11.19 1.03 6.28
CA TYR A 115 -10.48 2.17 5.72
C TYR A 115 -11.40 3.39 5.70
N LYS A 116 -10.82 4.58 5.81
CA LYS A 116 -11.54 5.85 5.67
C LYS A 116 -11.23 6.43 4.29
N SER A 117 -12.24 7.00 3.66
CA SER A 117 -12.10 7.68 2.37
C SER A 117 -12.72 9.07 2.42
N VAL A 118 -12.11 9.99 1.69
CA VAL A 118 -12.61 11.35 1.45
C VAL A 118 -12.47 11.59 -0.04
N HIS A 119 -13.56 11.99 -0.70
CA HIS A 119 -13.52 12.31 -2.12
C HIS A 119 -12.74 13.60 -2.36
N ILE A 120 -11.88 13.59 -3.38
CA ILE A 120 -11.12 14.75 -3.84
C ILE A 120 -11.79 15.25 -5.11
N SER A 121 -12.41 16.43 -5.04
CA SER A 121 -13.21 16.98 -6.14
C SER A 121 -12.48 18.03 -6.98
N GLU A 122 -11.34 18.54 -6.49
CA GLU A 122 -10.61 19.65 -7.13
C GLU A 122 -9.10 19.39 -7.19
N ASP A 123 -8.45 19.88 -8.25
CA ASP A 123 -6.99 19.77 -8.43
C ASP A 123 -6.23 20.44 -7.29
N ARG A 124 -6.74 21.55 -6.76
CA ARG A 124 -6.13 22.22 -5.62
C ARG A 124 -6.13 21.33 -4.39
N GLN A 125 -7.26 20.67 -4.11
CA GLN A 125 -7.37 19.71 -3.01
C GLN A 125 -6.46 18.50 -3.24
N LEU A 126 -6.35 18.01 -4.48
CA LEU A 126 -5.44 16.93 -4.86
C LEU A 126 -4.00 17.29 -4.53
N MET A 127 -3.53 18.47 -4.97
CA MET A 127 -2.17 18.94 -4.74
C MET A 127 -1.87 19.12 -3.24
N HIS A 128 -2.79 19.71 -2.48
CA HIS A 128 -2.63 19.85 -1.03
C HIS A 128 -2.60 18.49 -0.31
N THR A 129 -3.48 17.56 -0.71
CA THR A 129 -3.54 16.23 -0.10
C THR A 129 -2.28 15.43 -0.41
N SER A 130 -1.79 15.50 -1.65
CA SER A 130 -0.52 14.90 -2.06
C SER A 130 0.64 15.41 -1.19
N ALA A 131 0.82 16.73 -1.12
CA ALA A 131 1.86 17.35 -0.30
C ALA A 131 1.73 16.99 1.19
N TYR A 132 0.52 16.92 1.73
CA TYR A 132 0.28 16.49 3.10
C TYR A 132 0.73 15.04 3.34
N ILE A 133 0.39 14.11 2.43
CA ILE A 133 0.78 12.71 2.53
C ILE A 133 2.30 12.55 2.44
N HIS A 134 2.93 13.22 1.48
CA HIS A 134 4.38 13.20 1.29
C HIS A 134 5.16 13.85 2.43
N LYS A 135 4.55 14.81 3.15
CA LYS A 135 5.13 15.43 4.35
C LYS A 135 4.95 14.57 5.60
N HIS A 136 4.00 13.63 5.61
CA HIS A 136 3.71 12.80 6.77
C HIS A 136 4.93 12.12 7.44
N PRO A 137 5.99 11.69 6.71
CA PRO A 137 7.19 11.17 7.34
C PRO A 137 7.82 12.10 8.40
N CYS A 138 7.53 13.41 8.41
CA CYS A 138 8.01 14.34 9.44
C CYS A 138 7.55 13.99 10.87
N GLU A 139 6.46 13.22 10.97
CA GLU A 139 5.89 12.72 12.23
C GLU A 139 6.48 11.36 12.65
N ILE A 140 7.30 10.74 11.79
CA ILE A 140 8.01 9.49 12.10
C ILE A 140 9.35 9.83 12.74
N SER A 141 9.66 9.17 13.85
CA SER A 141 10.93 9.36 14.56
C SER A 141 12.14 9.18 13.61
N GLY A 142 13.04 10.16 13.60
CA GLY A 142 14.24 10.16 12.77
C GLY A 142 14.08 10.71 11.33
N TRP A 143 12.85 11.02 10.90
CA TRP A 143 12.55 11.44 9.53
C TRP A 143 12.21 12.92 9.35
N ARG A 144 12.07 13.68 10.44
CA ARG A 144 11.87 15.14 10.40
C ARG A 144 13.02 15.83 9.65
N GLY A 145 12.67 16.59 8.61
CA GLY A 145 13.61 17.27 7.71
C GLY A 145 14.25 16.37 6.64
N LYS A 146 13.83 15.10 6.57
CA LYS A 146 14.34 14.08 5.62
C LYS A 146 13.20 13.35 4.92
N GLU A 147 12.03 13.97 4.82
CA GLU A 147 10.80 13.36 4.33
C GLU A 147 10.95 12.83 2.91
N HIS A 148 11.65 13.59 2.05
CA HIS A 148 11.98 13.23 0.67
C HIS A 148 12.91 12.01 0.51
N LEU A 149 13.55 11.56 1.60
CA LEU A 149 14.39 10.37 1.62
C LEU A 149 13.65 9.15 2.18
N TYR A 150 12.39 9.30 2.58
CA TYR A 150 11.65 8.21 3.21
C TYR A 150 11.33 7.12 2.17
N PRO A 151 11.89 5.90 2.30
CA PRO A 151 11.84 4.90 1.24
C PRO A 151 10.45 4.29 1.05
N TRP A 152 9.53 4.53 2.01
CA TRP A 152 8.18 3.97 2.00
C TRP A 152 7.13 5.02 1.65
N SER A 153 7.50 6.02 0.85
CA SER A 153 6.60 6.99 0.23
C SER A 153 6.89 7.11 -1.26
N SER A 154 5.87 7.45 -2.05
CA SER A 154 6.00 7.78 -3.47
C SER A 154 6.47 9.22 -3.70
N TYR A 155 7.34 9.75 -2.83
CA TYR A 155 7.89 11.10 -2.98
C TYR A 155 8.70 11.21 -4.27
#